data_AF-A0A963QBN8-F1
#
_entry.id   AF-A0A963QBN8-F1
#
_cell.length_a   1.000
_cell.length_b   1.000
_cell.length_c   1.000
_cell.angle_alpha   90.00
_cell.angle_beta   90.00
_cell.angle_gamma   90.00
#
_symmetry.space_group_name_H-M   'P 1'
#
loop_
_entity.id
_entity.type
_entity.pdbx_description
1 polymer ?
#
loop_
_entity_poly.entity_id
_entity_poly.type
_entity_poly.pdbx_seq_one_letter_code
_entity_poly.pdbx_strand_id
1 'polypeptide(L)' 'MTRKILLLCGDYGEDYETMVPFQAMLAVGYTVHAVCPDKKAGDYVMTSIHDFEGAQTYSEKPGHRF' A
#
# COMPACT_ATOMS: atom_id res chain seq x y z
N MET A 1 8.37 -20.09 14.19
CA MET A 1 7.28 -19.11 14.39
C MET A 1 7.26 -18.18 13.19
N THR A 2 6.09 -17.97 12.57
CA THR A 2 5.92 -16.96 11.50
C THR A 2 6.08 -15.56 12.10
N ARG A 3 6.83 -14.67 11.43
CA ARG A 3 6.98 -13.28 11.90
C ARG A 3 5.72 -12.48 11.61
N LYS A 4 5.46 -11.47 12.45
CA LYS A 4 4.37 -10.52 12.30
C LYS A 4 4.93 -9.17 11.84
N ILE A 5 4.30 -8.58 10.83
CA ILE A 5 4.69 -7.31 10.20
C ILE A 5 3.51 -6.34 10.35
N LEU A 6 3.81 -5.09 10.72
CA LEU A 6 2.86 -3.98 10.68
C LEU A 6 3.20 -3.11 9.47
N LEU A 7 2.25 -2.98 8.55
CA LEU A 7 2.34 -2.08 7.40
C LEU A 7 1.54 -0.82 7.73
N LEU A 8 2.22 0.33 7.75
CA LEU A 8 1.56 1.63 7.92
C LEU A 8 1.08 2.10 6.56
N CYS A 9 -0.23 2.32 6.44
CA CYS A 9 -0.90 2.74 5.23
C CYS A 9 -1.59 4.09 5.46
N GLY A 10 -1.94 4.76 4.36
CA GLY A 10 -2.64 6.03 4.37
C GLY A 10 -3.25 6.32 3.01
N ASP A 11 -4.18 7.26 2.97
CA ASP A 11 -4.70 7.76 1.71
C ASP A 11 -3.58 8.45 0.91
N TYR A 12 -3.55 8.18 -0.39
CA TYR A 12 -2.51 8.55 -1.35
C TYR A 12 -1.11 8.01 -1.01
N GLY A 13 -1.04 6.84 -0.37
CA GLY A 13 0.15 6.00 -0.39
C GLY A 13 0.37 5.42 -1.80
N GLU A 14 1.63 5.26 -2.21
CA GLU A 14 1.93 4.76 -3.56
C GLU A 14 1.44 3.30 -3.71
N ASP A 15 0.75 3.03 -4.82
CA ASP A 15 -0.02 1.81 -5.04
C ASP A 15 0.84 0.55 -5.04
N TYR A 16 1.99 0.57 -5.70
CA TYR A 16 2.95 -0.53 -5.69
C TYR A 16 3.69 -0.63 -4.36
N GLU A 17 4.07 0.49 -3.76
CA GLU A 17 4.71 0.49 -2.44
C GLU A 17 3.78 -0.06 -1.33
N THR A 18 2.47 -0.02 -1.56
CA THR A 18 1.47 -0.60 -0.65
C THR A 18 1.21 -2.07 -0.98
N MET A 19 0.80 -2.37 -2.22
CA MET A 19 0.31 -3.70 -2.61
C MET A 19 1.42 -4.74 -2.69
N VAL A 20 2.57 -4.40 -3.28
CA VAL A 20 3.63 -5.38 -3.56
C VAL A 20 4.23 -5.92 -2.26
N PRO A 21 4.65 -5.08 -1.27
CA PRO A 21 5.14 -5.58 0.01
C PRO A 21 4.07 -6.35 0.78
N PHE A 22 2.81 -5.88 0.78
CA PHE A 22 1.72 -6.57 1.47
C PHE A 22 1.56 -8.01 0.95
N GLN A 23 1.41 -8.17 -0.37
CA GLN A 23 1.21 -9.47 -0.98
C GLN A 23 2.46 -10.35 -0.92
N ALA A 24 3.66 -9.79 -1.16
CA ALA A 24 4.91 -10.55 -1.12
C ALA A 24 5.17 -11.14 0.27
N MET A 25 4.94 -10.35 1.33
CA MET A 25 5.14 -10.82 2.71
C MET A 25 4.11 -11.90 3.09
N LEU A 26 2.85 -11.75 2.67
CA LEU A 26 1.84 -12.80 2.83
C LEU A 26 2.23 -14.09 2.08
N ALA A 27 2.69 -13.96 0.83
CA ALA A 27 3.06 -15.10 -0.01
C ALA A 27 4.22 -15.94 0.56
N VAL A 28 5.17 -15.31 1.27
CA VAL A 28 6.28 -16.02 1.94
C VAL A 28 5.93 -16.48 3.37
N GLY A 29 4.66 -16.39 3.77
CA GLY A 29 4.14 -16.97 5.01
C GLY A 29 4.23 -16.06 6.24
N TYR A 30 4.44 -14.76 6.08
CA TYR A 30 4.32 -13.81 7.18
C TYR A 30 2.88 -13.42 7.46
N THR A 31 2.59 -13.09 8.72
CA THR A 31 1.35 -12.38 9.07
C THR A 31 1.58 -10.89 8.89
N VAL A 32 0.77 -10.22 8.06
CA VAL A 32 0.86 -8.78 7.81
C VAL A 32 -0.41 -8.10 8.29
N HIS A 33 -0.27 -7.07 9.12
CA HIS A 33 -1.37 -6.20 9.55
C HIS A 33 -1.20 -4.83 8.88
N ALA A 34 -2.12 -4.45 7.99
CA ALA A 34 -2.19 -3.11 7.42
C ALA A 34 -3.05 -2.21 8.31
N VAL A 35 -2.56 -1.02 8.64
CA VAL A 35 -3.26 -0.06 9.51
C VAL A 35 -3.16 1.35 8.96
N CYS A 36 -4.22 2.13 9.13
CA CYS A 36 -4.28 3.56 8.81
C CYS A 36 -4.99 4.28 9.97
N PRO A 37 -4.51 5.45 10.41
CA PRO A 37 -5.24 6.27 11.37
C PRO A 37 -6.69 6.49 10.92
N ASP A 38 -7.61 6.51 11.89
CA ASP A 38 -9.04 6.75 11.68
C ASP A 38 -9.77 5.76 10.74
N LYS A 39 -9.14 4.62 10.43
CA LYS A 39 -9.75 3.52 9.65
C LYS A 39 -9.79 2.23 10.46
N LYS A 40 -10.83 1.44 10.25
CA LYS A 40 -10.99 0.09 10.84
C LYS A 40 -10.81 -0.98 9.78
N ALA A 41 -10.59 -2.22 10.22
CA ALA A 41 -10.54 -3.38 9.33
C ALA A 41 -11.80 -3.44 8.45
N GLY A 42 -11.60 -3.57 7.14
CA GLY A 42 -12.66 -3.56 6.12
C GLY A 42 -12.90 -2.18 5.48
N ASP A 43 -12.39 -1.09 6.06
CA ASP A 43 -12.25 0.17 5.34
C ASP A 43 -11.07 0.09 4.36
N TYR A 44 -11.04 0.96 3.35
CA TYR A 44 -9.97 1.03 2.35
C TYR A 44 -9.20 2.35 2.42
N VAL A 45 -7.96 2.37 1.94
CA VAL A 45 -7.23 3.59 1.55
C VAL A 45 -7.27 3.78 0.04
N MET A 46 -7.40 5.02 -0.41
CA MET A 46 -7.18 5.34 -1.83
C MET A 46 -5.68 5.39 -2.08
N THR A 47 -5.14 4.64 -3.03
CA THR A 47 -3.71 4.73 -3.37
C THR A 47 -3.47 5.68 -4.55
N SER A 48 -2.21 6.06 -4.75
CA SER A 48 -1.75 6.87 -5.88
C SER A 48 -0.75 6.10 -6.73
N ILE A 49 -0.83 6.24 -8.05
CA ILE A 49 0.20 5.75 -8.97
C ILE A 49 1.11 6.92 -9.30
N HIS A 50 2.40 6.79 -8.99
CA HIS A 50 3.43 7.78 -9.34
C HIS A 50 4.27 7.26 -10.51
N ASP A 51 4.17 7.90 -11.68
CA ASP A 51 4.89 7.46 -12.88
C ASP A 51 5.62 8.61 -13.59
N PHE A 52 6.76 8.30 -14.21
CA PHE A 52 7.56 9.28 -14.96
C PHE A 52 7.22 9.22 -16.45
N GLU A 53 6.26 10.04 -16.87
CA GLU A 53 5.76 10.10 -18.25
C GLU A 53 6.50 11.15 -19.13
N GLY A 54 7.74 11.51 -18.76
CA GLY A 54 8.60 12.43 -19.53
C GLY A 54 8.62 13.90 -19.08
N ALA A 55 7.99 14.22 -17.95
CA ALA A 55 8.08 15.54 -17.31
C ALA A 55 9.24 15.64 -16.30
N GLN A 56 9.47 16.82 -15.72
CA GLN A 56 10.51 17.05 -14.70
C GLN A 56 10.25 16.30 -13.38
N THR A 57 9.02 15.86 -13.14
CA THR A 57 8.59 15.09 -11.98
C THR A 57 7.55 14.06 -12.42
N TYR A 58 7.20 13.14 -11.53
CA TYR A 58 6.17 12.15 -11.78
C TYR A 58 4.79 12.79 -12.00
N SER A 59 3.93 12.11 -12.76
CA SER A 59 2.49 12.34 -12.75
C SER A 59 1.84 11.50 -11.65
N GLU A 60 0.73 11.96 -11.13
CA GLU A 60 -0.08 11.23 -10.16
C GLU A 60 -1.42 10.82 -10.79
N LYS A 61 -1.79 9.55 -10.64
CA LYS A 61 -3.09 9.01 -11.06
C LYS A 61 -3.75 8.24 -9.91
N PRO A 62 -5.09 8.15 -9.86
CA PRO A 62 -5.77 7.30 -8.89
C PRO A 62 -5.34 5.83 -9.05
N GLY A 63 -4.94 5.21 -7.94
CA GLY A 63 -4.63 3.79 -7.85
C GLY A 63 -5.84 2.95 -7.42
N HIS A 64 -5.55 1.80 -6.82
CA HIS A 64 -6.56 0.89 -6.29
C HIS A 64 -7.12 1.35 -4.93
N ARG A 65 -8.22 0.71 -4.51
CA ARG A 65 -8.73 0.83 -3.14
C ARG A 65 -8.16 -0.33 -2.33
N PHE A 66 -7.03 -0.09 -1.68
CA PHE A 66 -6.36 -1.06 -0.83
C PHE A 66 -7.11 -1.25 0.49
#